data_AF-A0A4D4KRW4-F1
#
_entry.id   AF-A0A4D4KRW4-F1
#
_cell.length_a   1.000
_cell.length_b   1.000
_cell.length_c   1.000
_cell.angle_alpha   90.00
_cell.angle_beta   90.00
_cell.angle_gamma   90.00
#
_symmetry.space_group_name_H-M   'P 1'
#
loop_
_entity.id
_entity.type
_entity.pdbx_description
1 polymer ?
#
loop_
_entity_poly.entity_id
_entity_poly.type
_entity_poly.pdbx_seq_one_letter_code
_entity_poly.pdbx_strand_id
1 'polypeptide(L)'
;MEKAPLAATVAALQPRARAELAELVAFRSVADPAQFPPGECEAAARWVADALRAEGFEDVALLDTPDGTQSVYGFLPGPAGAPTVLLYAHYDVQPRWTRPPGTPRRSS
;
A
#
# COMPACT_ATOMS: atom_id res chain seq x y z
N MET A 1 -2.97 5.28 -31.51
CA MET A 1 -2.82 5.68 -30.09
C MET A 1 -1.42 5.30 -29.66
N GLU A 2 -0.57 6.29 -29.41
CA GLU A 2 0.87 6.11 -29.27
C GLU A 2 1.20 5.45 -27.92
N LYS A 3 1.30 4.11 -27.90
CA LYS A 3 1.76 3.34 -26.72
C LYS A 3 3.24 3.58 -26.40
N ALA A 4 4.03 4.00 -27.40
CA ALA A 4 5.47 4.18 -27.29
C ALA A 4 5.90 5.22 -26.24
N PRO A 5 5.30 6.42 -26.16
CA PRO A 5 5.64 7.40 -25.11
C PRO A 5 5.22 6.94 -23.71
N LEU A 6 4.06 6.30 -23.54
CA LEU A 6 3.64 5.80 -22.23
C LEU A 6 4.57 4.70 -21.71
N ALA A 7 4.91 3.72 -22.57
CA ALA A 7 5.81 2.64 -22.19
C ALA A 7 7.22 3.16 -21.81
N ALA A 8 7.73 4.16 -22.54
CA ALA A 8 8.99 4.81 -22.21
C ALA A 8 8.92 5.55 -20.87
N THR A 9 7.84 6.30 -20.60
CA THR A 9 7.63 6.97 -19.31
C THR A 9 7.57 5.96 -18.15
N VAL A 10 6.81 4.87 -18.30
CA VAL A 10 6.73 3.81 -17.28
C VAL A 10 8.11 3.20 -17.03
N ALA A 11 8.88 2.91 -18.09
CA ALA A 11 10.22 2.35 -17.95
C ALA A 11 11.16 3.33 -17.21
N ALA A 12 11.06 4.63 -17.50
CA ALA A 12 11.84 5.67 -16.83
C ALA A 12 11.48 5.84 -15.34
N LEU A 13 10.22 5.60 -14.95
CA LEU A 13 9.77 5.68 -13.56
C LEU A 13 10.04 4.41 -12.74
N GLN A 14 10.31 3.27 -13.40
CA GLN A 14 10.48 1.99 -12.72
C GLN A 14 11.58 1.96 -11.63
N PRO A 15 12.76 2.61 -11.80
CA PRO A 15 13.77 2.64 -10.75
C PRO A 15 13.29 3.31 -9.46
N ARG A 16 12.56 4.42 -9.59
CA ARG A 16 11.95 5.13 -8.45
C ARG A 16 10.90 4.25 -7.78
N ALA A 17 9.98 3.68 -8.56
CA ALA A 17 8.95 2.79 -8.04
C ALA A 17 9.52 1.57 -7.28
N ARG A 18 10.67 1.04 -7.71
CA ARG A 18 11.36 -0.05 -6.98
C ARG A 18 11.96 0.41 -5.67
N ALA A 19 12.54 1.61 -5.62
CA ALA A 19 13.09 2.17 -4.39
C ALA A 19 11.98 2.45 -3.36
N GLU A 20 10.90 3.11 -3.80
CA GLU A 20 9.72 3.38 -2.97
C GLU A 20 9.05 2.09 -2.49
N LEU A 21 8.92 1.08 -3.35
CA LEU A 21 8.43 -0.24 -2.95
C LEU A 21 9.35 -0.88 -1.90
N ALA A 22 10.68 -0.77 -2.05
CA ALA A 22 11.63 -1.33 -1.09
C ALA A 22 11.52 -0.65 0.28
N GLU A 23 11.28 0.66 0.32
CA GLU A 23 11.00 1.40 1.55
C GLU A 23 9.68 0.94 2.20
N LEU A 24 8.61 0.85 1.40
CA LEU A 24 7.30 0.43 1.90
C LEU A 24 7.32 -1.00 2.46
N VAL A 25 7.96 -1.96 1.78
CA VAL A 25 8.03 -3.34 2.28
C VAL A 25 9.02 -3.54 3.42
N ALA A 26 9.82 -2.52 3.77
CA ALA A 26 10.68 -2.58 4.95
C ALA A 26 9.89 -2.43 6.25
N PHE A 27 8.70 -1.82 6.21
CA PHE A 27 7.76 -1.86 7.33
C PHE A 27 7.25 -3.28 7.52
N ARG A 28 7.34 -3.80 8.75
CA ARG A 28 6.79 -5.12 9.09
C ARG A 28 5.30 -5.01 9.38
N SER A 29 4.54 -4.49 8.41
CA SER A 29 3.09 -4.23 8.46
C SER A 29 2.27 -5.52 8.44
N VAL A 30 2.55 -6.46 9.34
CA VAL A 30 1.82 -7.73 9.41
C VAL A 30 0.44 -7.50 10.01
N ALA A 31 -0.62 -7.83 9.28
CA ALA A 31 -2.02 -7.73 9.73
C ALA A 31 -2.40 -8.86 10.72
N ASP A 32 -1.67 -8.95 11.83
CA ASP A 32 -1.99 -9.83 12.96
C ASP A 32 -1.60 -9.10 14.27
N PRO A 33 -2.52 -8.30 14.85
CA PRO A 33 -2.23 -7.52 16.05
C PRO A 33 -1.98 -8.39 17.30
N ALA A 34 -2.35 -9.68 17.27
CA ALA A 34 -2.05 -10.59 18.37
C ALA A 34 -0.57 -11.02 18.38
N GLN A 35 0.10 -10.97 17.23
CA GLN A 35 1.49 -11.41 17.06
C GLN A 35 2.46 -10.26 16.76
N PHE A 36 1.98 -9.16 16.19
CA PHE A 36 2.80 -8.03 15.76
C PHE A 36 2.22 -6.71 16.26
N PRO A 37 3.06 -5.78 16.75
CA PRO A 37 2.57 -4.48 17.20
C PRO A 37 1.99 -3.66 16.04
N PRO A 38 0.91 -2.89 16.25
CA PRO A 38 0.24 -2.14 15.18
C PRO A 38 1.09 -0.99 14.60
N GLY A 39 2.10 -0.53 15.34
CA GLY A 39 2.90 0.64 14.94
C GLY A 39 3.60 0.53 13.59
N GLU A 40 3.95 -0.67 13.13
CA GLU A 40 4.52 -0.90 11.80
C GLU A 40 3.47 -0.73 10.69
N CYS A 41 2.24 -1.18 10.93
CA CYS A 41 1.10 -0.93 10.03
C CYS A 41 0.76 0.56 9.97
N GLU A 42 0.72 1.23 11.13
CA GLU A 42 0.49 2.68 11.17
C GLU A 42 1.61 3.48 10.47
N ALA A 43 2.86 3.02 10.57
CA ALA A 43 3.99 3.64 9.88
C ALA A 43 3.89 3.47 8.37
N ALA A 44 3.54 2.27 7.90
CA ALA A 44 3.25 2.03 6.49
C ALA A 44 2.09 2.88 5.97
N ALA A 45 1.00 3.00 6.74
CA ALA A 45 -0.15 3.84 6.40
C ALA A 45 0.24 5.33 6.25
N ARG A 46 1.05 5.86 7.18
CA ARG A 46 1.58 7.23 7.10
C ARG A 46 2.48 7.42 5.88
N TRP A 47 3.36 6.46 5.58
CA TRP A 47 4.21 6.53 4.40
C TRP A 47 3.38 6.58 3.11
N VAL A 48 2.32 5.78 2.99
CA VAL A 48 1.41 5.82 1.83
C VAL A 48 0.69 7.17 1.73
N ALA A 49 0.22 7.72 2.85
CA ALA A 49 -0.39 9.04 2.88
C ALA A 49 0.58 10.13 2.40
N ASP A 50 1.84 10.09 2.84
CA ASP A 50 2.86 11.06 2.42
C ASP A 50 3.23 10.91 0.94
N ALA A 51 3.28 9.67 0.43
CA ALA A 51 3.48 9.40 -0.99
C ALA A 51 2.33 9.97 -1.85
N LEU A 52 1.08 9.81 -1.43
CA LEU A 52 -0.07 10.40 -2.12
C LEU A 52 0.00 11.94 -2.14
N ARG A 53 0.35 12.57 -1.02
CA ARG A 53 0.53 14.02 -0.94
C ARG A 53 1.64 14.52 -1.87
N ALA A 54 2.76 13.78 -1.94
CA ALA A 54 3.88 14.11 -2.82
C ALA A 54 3.51 14.08 -4.31
N GLU A 55 2.56 13.22 -4.70
CA GLU A 55 2.03 13.12 -6.07
C GLU A 55 0.83 14.06 -6.33
N GLY A 56 0.49 14.94 -5.38
CA GLY A 56 -0.53 15.97 -5.54
C GLY A 56 -1.97 15.53 -5.29
N PHE A 57 -2.18 14.41 -4.59
CA PHE A 57 -3.51 14.04 -4.13
C PHE A 57 -4.01 15.02 -3.05
N GLU A 58 -5.30 15.33 -3.14
CA GLU A 58 -6.08 16.13 -2.21
C GLU A 58 -6.81 15.21 -1.19
N ASP A 59 -7.32 15.82 -0.11
CA ASP A 59 -8.08 15.15 0.95
C ASP A 59 -7.41 13.88 1.54
N VAL A 60 -6.07 13.85 1.55
CA VAL A 60 -5.33 12.67 2.00
C VAL A 60 -5.54 12.44 3.50
N ALA A 61 -6.18 11.33 3.84
CA ALA A 61 -6.61 11.00 5.19
C ALA A 61 -6.30 9.54 5.57
N LEU A 62 -5.99 9.35 6.85
CA LEU A 62 -6.02 8.05 7.51
C LEU A 62 -7.41 7.86 8.11
N LEU A 63 -8.04 6.73 7.79
CA LEU A 63 -9.40 6.41 8.19
C LEU A 63 -9.38 5.15 9.07
N ASP A 64 -9.78 5.29 10.33
CA ASP A 64 -9.88 4.15 11.23
C ASP A 64 -11.00 3.21 10.78
N THR A 65 -10.73 1.92 10.74
CA THR A 65 -11.69 0.89 10.37
C THR A 65 -12.25 0.19 11.62
N PRO A 66 -13.42 -0.48 11.52
CA PRO A 66 -14.03 -1.16 12.67
C PRO A 66 -13.18 -2.27 13.31
N ASP A 67 -12.21 -2.82 12.57
CA ASP A 67 -11.27 -3.84 13.05
C ASP A 67 -10.01 -3.26 13.70
N GLY A 68 -9.92 -1.92 13.83
CA GLY A 68 -8.81 -1.23 14.47
C GLY A 68 -7.59 -1.03 13.58
N THR A 69 -7.70 -1.33 12.27
CA THR A 69 -6.69 -0.97 11.27
C THR A 69 -6.93 0.43 10.70
N GLN A 70 -6.06 0.89 9.80
CA GLN A 70 -6.22 2.19 9.13
C GLN A 70 -6.29 2.01 7.61
N SER A 71 -7.26 2.63 6.96
CA SER A 71 -7.26 2.78 5.51
C SER A 71 -6.66 4.13 5.12
N VAL A 72 -6.00 4.20 3.97
CA VAL A 72 -5.51 5.46 3.42
C VAL A 72 -6.41 5.88 2.26
N TYR A 73 -6.92 7.11 2.33
CA TYR A 73 -7.70 7.74 1.27
C TYR A 73 -6.93 8.92 0.69
N GLY A 74 -7.11 9.16 -0.61
CA GLY A 74 -6.69 10.38 -1.29
C GLY A 74 -7.46 10.52 -2.60
N PHE A 75 -7.66 11.76 -3.03
CA PHE A 75 -8.39 12.10 -4.24
C PHE A 75 -7.54 12.95 -5.18
N LEU A 76 -7.47 12.57 -6.46
CA LEU A 76 -6.80 13.39 -7.47
C LEU A 76 -7.86 13.84 -8.49
N PRO A 77 -8.19 15.14 -8.58
CA PRO A 77 -9.21 15.61 -9.51
C PRO A 77 -8.77 15.40 -10.96
N GLY A 78 -9.58 14.64 -11.70
CA GLY A 78 -9.41 14.49 -13.14
C GLY A 78 -9.92 15.70 -13.93
N PRO A 79 -9.64 15.77 -15.25
CA PRO A 79 -10.20 16.78 -16.12
C PRO A 79 -11.74 16.81 -16.08
N ALA A 80 -12.34 17.99 -16.27
CA ALA A 80 -13.79 18.14 -16.29
C ALA A 80 -14.45 17.19 -17.31
N GLY A 81 -15.47 16.45 -16.86
CA GLY A 81 -16.19 15.48 -17.69
C GLY A 81 -15.50 14.12 -17.86
N ALA A 82 -14.31 13.92 -17.29
CA ALA A 82 -13.66 12.61 -17.26
C ALA A 82 -14.33 11.67 -16.23
N PRO A 83 -14.35 10.35 -16.47
CA PRO A 83 -14.83 9.38 -15.49
C PRO A 83 -13.90 9.30 -14.28
N THR A 84 -14.47 9.08 -13.10
CA THR A 84 -13.71 8.80 -11.88
C THR A 84 -13.29 7.34 -11.84
N VAL A 85 -12.03 7.08 -11.48
CA VAL A 85 -11.47 5.74 -11.27
C VAL A 85 -11.15 5.56 -9.79
N LEU A 86 -11.55 4.43 -9.21
CA LEU A 86 -11.13 4.01 -7.87
C LEU A 86 -9.97 3.03 -7.99
N LEU A 87 -8.83 3.37 -7.39
CA LEU A 87 -7.71 2.46 -7.20
C LEU A 87 -7.75 1.92 -5.76
N TYR A 88 -7.75 0.60 -5.62
CA TYR A 88 -7.74 -0.08 -4.33
C TYR A 88 -6.49 -0.95 -4.24
N ALA A 89 -5.81 -0.88 -3.09
CA ALA A 89 -4.62 -1.65 -2.78
C ALA A 89 -4.52 -1.87 -1.25
N HIS A 90 -3.66 -2.80 -0.84
CA HIS A 90 -3.36 -3.08 0.56
C HIS A 90 -1.86 -2.90 0.81
N TYR A 91 -1.50 -2.38 1.98
CA TYR A 91 -0.11 -2.14 2.40
C TYR A 91 0.34 -3.09 3.52
N ASP A 92 -0.58 -3.87 4.08
CA ASP A 92 -0.27 -4.94 5.02
C ASP A 92 0.26 -6.18 4.30
N VAL A 93 1.09 -6.93 5.02
CA VAL A 93 1.73 -8.14 4.55
C VAL A 93 1.35 -9.34 5.41
N GLN A 94 1.50 -10.53 4.85
CA GLN A 94 1.33 -11.77 5.61
C GLN A 94 2.63 -12.11 6.36
N PRO A 95 2.56 -12.76 7.54
CA PRO A 95 3.76 -13.17 8.26
C PRO A 95 4.57 -14.15 7.41
N ARG A 96 5.90 -14.09 7.56
CA ARG A 96 6.80 -15.07 6.92
C ARG A 96 6.40 -16.47 7.36
N TRP A 97 6.19 -17.35 6.40
CA TRP A 97 5.83 -18.72 6.71
C TRP A 97 7.10 -19.48 7.18
N THR A 98 7.12 -19.97 8.42
CA THR A 98 8.26 -20.71 8.99
C THR A 98 8.23 -22.23 8.73
N ARG A 99 7.19 -22.74 8.07
CA ARG A 99 7.02 -24.16 7.67
C ARG A 99 6.62 -24.32 6.19
N PRO A 100 5.94 -25.38 5.76
CA PRO A 100 5.12 -25.31 4.53
C PRO A 100 3.63 -25.10 4.84
N PRO A 101 2.85 -24.40 3.99
CA PRO A 101 1.40 -24.31 4.13
C PRO A 101 0.76 -25.70 4.20
N GLY A 102 -0.15 -25.90 5.16
CA GLY A 102 -0.91 -27.15 5.32
C GLY A 102 -0.33 -28.19 6.29
N THR A 103 0.74 -27.88 7.02
CA THR A 103 1.33 -28.87 7.93
C THR A 103 0.68 -28.80 9.33
N PRO A 104 -0.06 -29.83 9.79
CA PRO A 104 -0.88 -29.76 11.01
C PRO A 104 -0.06 -29.62 12.30
N ARG A 105 -0.62 -28.90 13.27
CA ARG A 105 -0.10 -28.81 14.64
C ARG A 105 -0.65 -30.01 15.43
N ARG A 106 0.20 -30.91 15.91
CA ARG A 106 -0.22 -31.88 16.93
C ARG A 106 -0.51 -31.08 18.20
N SER A 107 -1.76 -31.07 18.63
CA SER A 107 -2.13 -30.73 20.01
C SER A 107 -1.58 -31.82 20.92
N SER A 108 -0.64 -31.46 21.79
CA SER A 108 -0.25 -32.22 22.98
C SER A 108 -1.27 -32.02 24.07
#